data_AF-U3LPH2-F1
#
_entry.id   AF-U3LPH2-F1
#
_cell.length_a   1.000
_cell.length_b   1.000
_cell.length_c   1.000
_cell.angle_alpha   90.00
_cell.angle_beta   90.00
_cell.angle_gamma   90.00
#
_symmetry.space_group_name_H-M   'P 1'
#
loop_
_entity.id
_entity.type
_entity.pdbx_description
1 polymer ?
#
loop_
_entity_poly.entity_id
_entity_poly.type
_entity_poly.pdbx_seq_one_letter_code
_entity_poly.pdbx_strand_id
1 'polypeptide(L)'
;MEAGRVNRPALEGVELEAIMGEELTQEQREALTRFKDKQGRYWKSRLIALWAAGRDDQAPDGALLRQVRNSLGLDGLARVKI
;
A
#
# COMPACT_ATOMS: atom_id res chain seq x y z
N MET A 1 26.86 30.92 31.56
CA MET A 1 25.41 30.88 31.77
C MET A 1 24.79 30.38 30.48
N GLU A 2 23.92 29.38 30.60
CA GLU A 2 22.95 28.80 29.65
C GLU A 2 22.46 29.81 28.56
N ALA A 3 22.00 29.45 27.37
CA ALA A 3 21.40 28.22 26.88
C ALA A 3 21.50 28.24 25.35
N GLY A 4 21.76 27.12 24.70
CA GLY A 4 20.65 26.45 24.02
C GLY A 4 21.19 25.88 22.73
N ARG A 5 21.77 24.68 22.80
CA ARG A 5 21.89 23.83 21.62
C ARG A 5 20.50 23.81 21.01
N VAL A 6 20.38 24.32 19.79
CA VAL A 6 19.16 24.16 18.99
C VAL A 6 19.00 22.65 18.79
N ASN A 7 18.30 22.03 19.73
CA ASN A 7 17.81 20.69 19.63
C ASN A 7 16.70 20.77 18.59
N ARG A 8 17.11 20.71 17.32
CA ARG A 8 16.22 20.42 16.22
C ARG A 8 16.03 18.91 16.30
N PRO A 9 14.91 18.38 16.83
CA PRO A 9 14.70 16.95 16.82
C PRO A 9 14.66 16.48 15.37
N ALA A 10 15.35 15.37 15.14
CA ALA A 10 15.51 14.69 13.86
C ALA A 10 14.19 14.55 13.09
N LEU A 11 14.01 15.36 12.05
CA LEU A 11 12.99 15.14 11.01
C LEU A 11 13.55 14.32 9.84
N GLU A 12 14.77 13.79 9.93
CA GLU A 12 15.44 13.07 8.83
C GLU A 12 15.13 11.56 8.77
N GLY A 13 14.33 11.04 9.71
CA GLY A 13 14.07 9.60 9.80
C GLY A 13 12.75 9.10 9.19
N VAL A 14 11.79 10.00 8.93
CA VAL A 14 10.40 9.58 8.61
C VAL A 14 9.96 9.91 7.18
N GLU A 15 10.63 10.82 6.48
CA GLU A 15 10.20 11.26 5.14
C GLU A 15 10.84 10.45 3.99
N LEU A 16 11.91 9.68 4.23
CA LEU A 16 12.57 8.92 3.15
C LEU A 16 11.89 7.59 2.80
N GLU A 17 11.15 6.97 3.73
CA GLU A 17 10.34 5.77 3.42
C GLU A 17 9.09 6.11 2.58
N ALA A 18 8.59 7.35 2.68
CA ALA A 18 7.42 7.81 1.95
C ALA A 18 7.69 8.05 0.44
N ILE A 19 8.96 8.18 0.03
CA ILE A 19 9.33 8.60 -1.34
C ILE A 19 9.57 7.39 -2.27
N MET A 20 9.58 6.14 -1.76
CA MET A 20 9.85 4.92 -2.57
C MET A 20 8.64 4.02 -2.86
N GLY A 21 7.42 4.51 -2.65
CA GLY A 21 6.19 3.89 -3.13
C GLY A 21 5.02 4.47 -2.36
N GLU A 22 4.03 5.04 -3.06
CA GLU A 22 2.84 5.64 -2.46
C GLU A 22 2.33 4.76 -1.31
N GLU A 23 2.41 5.30 -0.09
CA GLU A 23 1.96 4.59 1.10
C GLU A 23 0.45 4.36 0.95
N LEU A 24 0.06 3.08 0.84
CA LEU A 24 -1.35 2.72 0.75
C LEU A 24 -2.12 3.33 1.92
N THR A 25 -3.26 3.96 1.61
CA THR A 25 -4.14 4.48 2.65
C THR A 25 -4.66 3.33 3.53
N GLN A 26 -5.11 3.65 4.74
CA GLN A 26 -5.63 2.64 5.66
C GLN A 26 -6.77 1.81 5.02
N GLU A 27 -7.70 2.45 4.32
CA GLU A 27 -8.82 1.78 3.64
C GLU A 27 -8.35 0.84 2.53
N GLN A 28 -7.32 1.23 1.77
CA GLN A 28 -6.72 0.39 0.74
C GLN A 28 -6.00 -0.82 1.34
N ARG A 29 -5.30 -0.64 2.47
CA ARG A 29 -4.65 -1.74 3.20
C ARG A 29 -5.68 -2.72 3.75
N GLU A 30 -6.78 -2.23 4.29
CA GLU A 30 -7.87 -3.07 4.80
C GLU A 30 -8.55 -3.86 3.68
N ALA A 31 -8.83 -3.23 2.53
CA ALA A 31 -9.34 -3.91 1.35
C ALA A 31 -8.39 -5.03 0.87
N LEU A 32 -7.08 -4.75 0.83
CA LEU A 32 -6.09 -5.77 0.49
C LEU A 32 -6.01 -6.89 1.53
N THR A 33 -6.17 -6.55 2.81
CA THR A 33 -6.19 -7.54 3.90
C THR A 33 -7.41 -8.45 3.80
N ARG A 34 -8.60 -7.89 3.56
CA ARG A 34 -9.83 -8.66 3.30
C ARG A 34 -9.69 -9.55 2.06
N PHE A 35 -9.08 -9.01 1.00
CA PHE A 35 -8.82 -9.79 -0.22
C PHE A 35 -7.81 -10.92 0.05
N LYS A 36 -6.74 -10.65 0.80
CA LYS A 36 -5.74 -11.64 1.22
C LYS A 36 -6.38 -12.76 2.03
N ASP A 37 -7.19 -12.43 3.03
CA ASP A 37 -7.87 -13.40 3.89
C ASP A 37 -8.76 -14.34 3.06
N LYS A 38 -9.56 -13.78 2.15
CA LYS A 38 -10.44 -14.56 1.27
C LYS A 38 -9.71 -15.44 0.25
N GLN A 39 -8.57 -14.98 -0.26
CA GLN A 39 -7.85 -15.65 -1.36
C GLN A 39 -6.69 -16.54 -0.88
N GLY A 40 -6.24 -16.38 0.35
CA GLY A 40 -5.14 -17.11 0.97
C GLY A 40 -3.77 -16.77 0.35
N ARG A 41 -2.82 -17.71 0.45
CA ARG A 41 -1.40 -17.50 0.09
C ARG A 41 -1.12 -17.00 -1.33
N TYR A 42 -2.04 -17.21 -2.27
CA TYR A 42 -1.90 -16.81 -3.67
C TYR A 42 -2.60 -15.48 -3.99
N TRP A 43 -2.99 -14.71 -2.97
CA TRP A 43 -3.75 -13.48 -3.13
C TRP A 43 -3.10 -12.48 -4.08
N LYS A 44 -1.76 -12.30 -4.05
CA LYS A 44 -1.05 -11.39 -4.96
C LYS A 44 -1.25 -11.78 -6.43
N SER A 45 -0.96 -13.04 -6.77
CA SER A 45 -1.14 -13.55 -8.14
C SER A 45 -2.59 -13.49 -8.60
N ARG A 46 -3.54 -13.75 -7.70
CA ARG A 46 -4.99 -13.64 -8.00
C ARG A 46 -5.41 -12.19 -8.21
N LEU A 47 -4.89 -11.25 -7.43
CA LEU A 47 -5.16 -9.83 -7.61
C LEU A 47 -4.62 -9.31 -8.95
N ILE A 48 -3.41 -9.71 -9.32
CA ILE A 48 -2.82 -9.40 -10.63
C ILE A 48 -3.67 -9.96 -11.77
N ALA A 49 -4.11 -11.22 -11.67
CA ALA A 49 -5.00 -11.81 -12.67
C ALA A 49 -6.34 -11.06 -12.78
N LEU A 50 -6.86 -10.59 -11.65
CA LEU A 50 -8.10 -9.84 -11.57
C LEU A 50 -7.97 -8.45 -12.21
N TRP A 51 -6.84 -7.77 -11.99
CA TRP A 51 -6.47 -6.53 -12.68
C TRP A 51 -6.31 -6.73 -14.19
N ALA A 52 -5.62 -7.79 -14.62
CA ALA A 52 -5.40 -8.10 -16.03
C ALA A 52 -6.71 -8.44 -16.75
N ALA A 53 -7.66 -9.09 -16.05
CA ALA A 53 -8.96 -9.41 -16.59
C ALA A 53 -9.92 -8.19 -16.65
N GLY A 54 -9.56 -7.05 -16.04
CA GLY A 54 -10.44 -5.88 -15.93
C GLY A 54 -11.72 -6.15 -15.12
N ARG A 55 -11.72 -7.19 -14.28
CA ARG A 55 -12.88 -7.60 -13.44
C ARG A 55 -12.79 -7.06 -12.01
N ASP A 56 -11.99 -6.01 -11.84
CA ASP A 56 -11.79 -5.30 -10.58
C ASP A 56 -13.06 -4.65 -10.04
N ASP A 57 -14.06 -4.35 -10.88
CA ASP A 57 -15.36 -3.85 -10.37
C ASP A 57 -16.22 -4.94 -9.69
N GLN A 58 -16.01 -6.21 -10.02
CA GLN A 58 -16.86 -7.32 -9.54
C GLN A 58 -16.40 -7.90 -8.20
N ALA A 59 -15.24 -7.48 -7.71
CA ALA A 59 -14.75 -7.87 -6.40
C ALA A 59 -15.38 -7.03 -5.28
N PRO A 60 -15.60 -7.59 -4.08
CA PRO A 60 -15.76 -6.78 -2.88
C PRO A 60 -14.57 -5.81 -2.78
N ASP A 61 -14.84 -4.55 -2.46
CA ASP A 61 -13.83 -3.47 -2.43
C ASP A 61 -13.19 -3.16 -3.80
N GLY A 62 -13.85 -3.49 -4.91
CA GLY A 62 -13.32 -3.33 -6.26
C GLY A 62 -12.77 -1.94 -6.61
N ALA A 63 -13.45 -0.89 -6.13
CA ALA A 63 -12.98 0.49 -6.29
C ALA A 63 -11.65 0.74 -5.55
N LEU A 64 -11.52 0.24 -4.32
CA LEU A 64 -10.29 0.36 -3.52
C LEU A 64 -9.15 -0.48 -4.13
N LEU A 65 -9.44 -1.69 -4.61
CA LEU A 65 -8.45 -2.53 -5.30
C LEU A 65 -7.97 -1.93 -6.63
N ARG A 66 -8.83 -1.17 -7.32
CA ARG A 66 -8.46 -0.40 -8.51
C ARG A 66 -7.58 0.79 -8.14
N GLN A 67 -7.87 1.49 -7.04
CA GLN A 67 -7.00 2.57 -6.55
C GLN A 67 -5.62 2.02 -6.14
N VAL A 68 -5.57 0.89 -5.44
CA VAL A 68 -4.33 0.17 -5.12
C VAL A 68 -3.51 -0.08 -6.39
N ARG A 69 -4.15 -0.58 -7.47
CA ARG A 69 -3.47 -0.78 -8.75
C ARG A 69 -2.88 0.52 -9.29
N ASN A 70 -3.66 1.60 -9.24
CA ASN A 70 -3.26 2.89 -9.79
C ASN A 70 -2.11 3.54 -8.98
N SER A 71 -2.07 3.33 -7.66
CA SER A 71 -1.02 3.87 -6.78
C SER A 71 0.24 3.01 -6.72
N LEU A 72 0.12 1.68 -6.64
CA LEU A 72 1.28 0.79 -6.49
C LEU A 72 1.79 0.20 -7.81
N GLY A 73 0.90 -0.06 -8.77
CA GLY A 73 1.19 -0.92 -9.90
C GLY A 73 1.57 -2.35 -9.50
N LEU A 74 2.06 -3.12 -10.47
CA LEU A 74 2.45 -4.53 -10.28
C LEU A 74 3.70 -4.67 -9.39
N ASP A 75 4.72 -3.85 -9.65
CA ASP A 75 5.99 -3.88 -8.91
C ASP A 75 5.82 -3.45 -7.44
N GLY A 76 4.96 -2.46 -7.18
CA GLY A 76 4.63 -2.04 -5.81
C GLY A 76 3.90 -3.14 -5.04
N LEU A 77 2.95 -3.85 -5.69
CA LEU A 77 2.23 -4.95 -5.06
C LEU A 77 3.16 -6.08 -4.60
N ALA A 78 4.20 -6.40 -5.38
CA ALA A 78 5.18 -7.41 -5.01
C ALA A 78 5.85 -7.08 -3.66
N ARG A 79 6.08 -5.79 -3.37
CA ARG A 79 6.74 -5.27 -2.18
C ARG A 79 5.82 -5.11 -0.97
N VAL A 80 4.49 -5.15 -1.14
CA VAL A 80 3.51 -5.02 -0.05
C VAL A 80 3.72 -6.11 1.00
N LYS A 81 3.86 -5.68 2.27
CA LYS A 81 3.91 -6.51 3.47
C LYS A 81 2.67 -6.24 4.32
N ILE A 82 1.70 -7.15 4.24
CA ILE A 82 0.46 -7.23 5.03
C ILE A 82 0.17 -8.70 5.34
#